data_AF-A0A354ZIS4-F1
#
_entry.id   AF-A0A354ZIS4-F1
#
_cell.length_a   1.000
_cell.length_b   1.000
_cell.length_c   1.000
_cell.angle_alpha   90.00
_cell.angle_beta   90.00
_cell.angle_gamma   90.00
#
_symmetry.space_group_name_H-M   'P 1'
#
loop_
_entity.id
_entity.type
_entity.pdbx_description
1 polymer ?
#
loop_
_entity_poly.entity_id
_entity_poly.type
_entity_poly.pdbx_seq_one_letter_code
_entity_poly.pdbx_strand_id
1 'polypeptide(L)' 'EAIRIATVNGAELCGLSDVTGSIEAGKLADIIVIDGNPLDNVEDMRNVVAVMKEGQMVRN' A
#
# COMPACT_ATOMS: atom_id res chain seq x y z
N GLU A 1 -6.57 -5.79 -10.24
CA GLU A 1 -6.73 -4.36 -10.60
C GLU A 1 -6.88 -3.38 -9.44
N ALA A 2 -7.86 -3.51 -8.53
CA ALA A 2 -8.11 -2.49 -7.50
C ALA A 2 -6.88 -2.12 -6.65
N ILE A 3 -6.08 -3.11 -6.24
CA ILE A 3 -4.83 -2.92 -5.47
C ILE A 3 -3.83 -2.07 -6.26
N ARG A 4 -3.67 -2.35 -7.56
CA ARG A 4 -2.70 -1.66 -8.41
C ARG A 4 -3.14 -0.22 -8.72
N ILE A 5 -4.45 0.02 -8.83
CA ILE A 5 -5.01 1.38 -8.96
C ILE A 5 -4.69 2.20 -7.71
N ALA A 6 -4.88 1.62 -6.53
CA ALA A 6 -4.63 2.28 -5.25
C ALA A 6 -3.14 2.43 -4.88
N THR A 7 -2.23 1.86 -5.67
CA THR A 7 -0.79 1.86 -5.39
C THR A 7 0.00 2.36 -6.61
N VAL A 8 0.47 1.44 -7.47
CA VAL A 8 1.36 1.72 -8.60
C VAL A 8 0.79 2.77 -9.54
N ASN A 9 -0.46 2.61 -9.98
CA ASN A 9 -1.04 3.52 -10.97
C ASN A 9 -1.30 4.91 -10.35
N GLY A 10 -1.66 4.97 -9.06
CA GLY A 10 -1.79 6.23 -8.34
C GLY A 10 -0.47 7.00 -8.27
N ALA A 11 0.61 6.30 -7.92
CA ALA A 11 1.95 6.89 -7.91
C ALA A 11 2.39 7.35 -9.30
N GLU A 12 2.13 6.57 -10.35
CA GLU A 12 2.44 6.92 -11.74
C GLU A 12 1.68 8.18 -12.19
N LEU A 13 0.37 8.23 -11.95
CA LEU A 13 -0.46 9.40 -12.28
C LEU A 13 0.01 10.67 -11.56
N CYS A 14 0.55 10.53 -10.35
CA CYS A 14 1.08 11.64 -9.57
C CYS A 14 2.56 11.97 -9.86
N GLY A 15 3.25 11.22 -10.73
CA GLY A 15 4.69 11.39 -10.98
C GLY A 15 5.57 11.00 -9.79
N LEU A 16 5.08 10.11 -8.92
CA LEU A 16 5.72 9.67 -7.68
C LEU A 16 6.18 8.20 -7.73
N SER A 17 6.23 7.56 -8.91
CA SER A 17 6.60 6.15 -9.06
C SER A 17 7.97 5.80 -8.48
N ASP A 18 8.92 6.75 -8.48
CA ASP A 18 10.26 6.55 -7.89
C ASP A 18 10.28 6.75 -6.36
N VAL A 19 9.18 7.25 -5.78
CA VAL A 19 9.06 7.60 -4.37
C VAL A 19 8.18 6.61 -3.62
N THR A 20 7.04 6.18 -4.19
CA THR A 20 6.07 5.30 -3.53
C THR A 20 5.24 4.51 -4.55
N GLY A 21 4.29 3.70 -4.07
CA GLY A 21 3.35 2.94 -4.89
C GLY A 21 3.78 1.51 -5.21
N SER A 22 5.00 1.09 -4.86
CA SER A 22 5.43 -0.30 -4.86
C SER A 22 6.45 -0.57 -3.74
N ILE A 23 6.62 -1.85 -3.39
CA ILE A 23 7.58 -2.28 -2.38
C ILE A 23 8.90 -2.59 -3.08
N GLU A 24 9.76 -1.58 -3.17
CA GLU A 24 11.09 -1.66 -3.80
C GLU A 24 12.12 -0.89 -2.96
N ALA A 25 13.38 -1.33 -2.98
CA ALA A 25 14.44 -0.65 -2.25
C ALA A 25 14.66 0.77 -2.81
N GLY A 26 14.82 1.74 -1.91
CA GLY A 26 15.00 3.16 -2.25
C GLY A 26 13.70 3.98 -2.26
N LYS A 27 12.52 3.33 -2.22
CA LYS A 27 11.22 3.99 -2.05
C LYS A 27 10.85 4.19 -0.58
N LEU A 28 9.87 5.05 -0.33
CA LEU A 28 9.29 5.22 1.00
C LEU A 28 8.67 3.91 1.49
N ALA A 29 8.91 3.60 2.76
CA ALA A 29 8.34 2.42 3.42
C ALA A 29 6.91 2.71 3.89
N ASP A 30 6.00 2.89 2.93
CA ASP A 30 4.57 3.02 3.14
C ASP A 30 3.90 1.66 2.92
N ILE A 31 3.51 0.99 4.01
CA ILE A 31 3.04 -0.40 3.99
C ILE A 31 1.76 -0.51 4.83
N ILE A 32 0.77 -1.20 4.29
CA ILE A 32 -0.39 -1.66 5.05
C ILE A 32 -0.36 -3.18 5.13
N VAL A 33 -0.74 -3.72 6.28
CA VAL A 33 -0.91 -5.16 6.48
C VAL A 33 -2.38 -5.40 6.78
N ILE A 34 -2.99 -6.35 6.07
CA ILE A 34 -4.39 -6.73 6.20
C ILE A 34 -4.49 -8.20 6.61
N ASP A 35 -5.58 -8.54 7.31
CA ASP A 35 -5.96 -9.92 7.59
C ASP A 35 -7.01 -10.40 6.57
N GLY A 36 -6.65 -11.41 5.78
CA GLY A 36 -7.43 -11.90 4.65
C GLY A 36 -6.68 -11.85 3.32
N ASN A 37 -7.37 -12.16 2.22
CA ASN A 37 -6.81 -12.14 0.87
C ASN A 37 -7.66 -11.28 -0.07
N PRO A 38 -7.21 -10.07 -0.43
CA PRO A 38 -7.95 -9.14 -1.27
C PRO A 38 -8.03 -9.58 -2.74
N LEU A 39 -7.26 -10.59 -3.14
CA LEU A 39 -7.38 -11.22 -4.46
C LEU A 39 -8.59 -12.16 -4.55
N ASP A 40 -8.99 -12.75 -3.41
CA ASP A 40 -10.16 -13.62 -3.32
C ASP A 40 -11.40 -12.82 -2.91
N ASN A 41 -11.25 -11.89 -1.95
CA ASN A 41 -12.32 -11.02 -1.48
C ASN A 41 -11.84 -9.58 -1.29
N VAL A 42 -12.24 -8.67 -2.18
CA VAL A 42 -11.83 -7.25 -2.13
C VAL A 42 -12.21 -6.54 -0.82
N GLU A 43 -13.24 -7.02 -0.11
CA GLU A 43 -13.67 -6.44 1.17
C GLU A 43 -12.60 -6.56 2.27
N ASP A 44 -11.72 -7.57 2.17
CA ASP A 44 -10.63 -7.82 3.13
C ASP A 44 -9.63 -6.65 3.19
N MET A 45 -9.61 -5.78 2.17
CA MET A 45 -8.83 -4.52 2.18
C MET A 45 -9.16 -3.62 3.38
N ARG A 46 -10.33 -3.78 4.00
CA ARG A 46 -10.74 -3.01 5.19
C ARG A 46 -10.21 -3.60 6.50
N ASN A 47 -9.74 -4.85 6.50
CA ASN A 47 -9.25 -5.54 7.69
C ASN A 47 -7.79 -5.20 7.99
N VAL A 48 -7.49 -3.91 8.12
CA VAL A 48 -6.12 -3.42 8.35
C VAL A 48 -5.68 -3.74 9.78
N VAL A 49 -4.60 -4.51 9.91
CA VAL A 49 -4.03 -4.90 11.21
C VAL A 49 -2.77 -4.11 11.57
N ALA A 50 -2.10 -3.51 10.58
CA ALA A 50 -0.97 -2.62 10.81
C ALA A 50 -0.81 -1.61 9.68
N VAL A 51 -0.31 -0.43 10.03
CA VAL A 51 0.08 0.63 9.09
C VAL A 51 1.48 1.09 9.44
N MET A 52 2.34 1.13 8.43
CA MET A 52 3.65 1.75 8.48
C MET A 52 3.68 2.90 7.48
N LYS A 53 4.13 4.07 7.93
CA LYS A 53 4.32 5.25 7.08
C LYS A 53 5.75 5.71 7.19
N GLU A 54 6.45 5.84 6.06
CA GLU A 54 7.85 6.26 6.01
C GLU A 54 8.76 5.48 6.99
N GLY A 55 8.49 4.18 7.17
CA GLY A 55 9.25 3.31 8.07
C GLY A 55 8.85 3.38 9.55
N GLN A 56 7.88 4.23 9.91
CA GLN A 56 7.37 4.36 11.28
C GLN A 56 6.04 3.62 11.42
N MET A 57 5.92 2.81 12.48
CA MET A 57 4.66 2.16 12.82
C MET A 57 3.65 3.21 13.28
N VAL A 58 2.52 3.30 12.58
CA VAL A 58 1.39 4.14 12.95
C VAL A 58 0.49 3.33 13.88
N ARG A 59 0.23 3.88 15.07
CA ARG A 59 -0.79 3.36 15.99
C ARG A 59 -2.02 4.26 15.88
N ASN A 60 -3.17 3.66 15.58
CA ASN A 60 -4.47 4.30 15.73
C ASN A 60 -4.93 4.30 17.18
#